data_AF-A0A0C9R179-F1
#
_entry.id   AF-A0A0C9R179-F1
#
_cell.length_a   1.000
_cell.length_b   1.000
_cell.length_c   1.000
_cell.angle_alpha   90.00
_cell.angle_beta   90.00
_cell.angle_gamma   90.00
#
_symmetry.space_group_name_H-M   'P 1'
#
loop_
_entity.id
_entity.type
_entity.pdbx_description
1 polymer ?
#
loop_
_entity_poly.entity_id
_entity_poly.type
_entity_poly.pdbx_seq_one_letter_code
_entity_poly.pdbx_strand_id
1 'polypeptide(L)'
;REAQLKKLKNLIQSGEKQLTTILERLKWSKDEVLKKKGYVVCPLDPGHTMPAASLDTHLDLCTWLKEGYTRQEKEAAPPSSHFFYAKSTSVVPVLIDRETQSKIIMNAVFKGDVPAEVCQKVKNGVPLTMERCFSELTAPERFAIYDYVVERAKATNKSSAVKLEDLQISFEKKADEDKQRPPSELELKSQMRDYKRRRQSSNPTSRSQ
;
A
#
# COMPACT_ATOMS: atom_id res chain seq x y z
N ARG A 1 22.86 53.90 1.30
CA ARG A 1 22.04 52.98 0.46
C ARG A 1 22.72 52.69 -0.89
N GLU A 2 23.21 53.69 -1.64
CA GLU A 2 23.85 53.45 -2.95
C GLU A 2 25.13 52.60 -2.93
N ALA A 3 25.99 52.77 -1.92
CA ALA A 3 27.21 51.98 -1.77
C ALA A 3 26.92 50.47 -1.57
N GLN A 4 25.86 50.14 -0.84
CA GLN A 4 25.42 48.76 -0.63
C GLN A 4 24.87 48.15 -1.92
N LEU A 5 24.12 48.93 -2.72
CA LEU A 5 23.65 48.51 -4.04
C LEU A 5 24.81 48.23 -5.02
N LYS A 6 25.85 49.06 -5.02
CA LYS A 6 27.07 48.80 -5.82
C LYS A 6 27.77 47.51 -5.39
N LYS A 7 27.88 47.27 -4.08
CA LYS A 7 28.51 46.05 -3.54
C LYS A 7 27.73 44.79 -3.94
N LEU A 8 26.39 44.83 -3.88
CA LEU A 8 25.53 43.73 -4.34
C LEU A 8 25.65 43.48 -5.85
N LYS A 9 25.67 44.53 -6.68
CA LYS A 9 25.88 44.38 -8.13
C LYS A 9 27.21 43.74 -8.47
N ASN A 10 28.29 44.15 -7.79
CA ASN A 10 29.62 43.57 -8.00
C ASN A 10 29.67 42.09 -7.59
N LEU A 11 28.98 41.73 -6.50
CA LEU A 11 28.86 40.33 -6.08
C LEU A 11 28.10 39.48 -7.10
N ILE A 12 26.96 39.98 -7.61
CA ILE A 12 26.17 39.28 -8.63
C ILE A 12 27.01 39.08 -9.90
N GLN A 13 27.71 40.12 -10.37
CA GLN A 13 28.58 40.02 -11.55
C GLN A 13 29.75 39.06 -11.35
N SER A 14 30.37 39.06 -10.16
CA SER A 14 31.42 38.10 -9.83
C SER A 14 30.89 36.67 -9.83
N GLY A 15 29.71 36.45 -9.25
CA GLY A 15 29.05 35.14 -9.22
C GLY A 15 28.67 34.66 -10.62
N GLU A 16 28.12 35.54 -11.47
CA GLU A 16 27.79 35.22 -12.86
C GLU A 16 29.03 34.80 -13.66
N LYS A 17 30.16 35.53 -13.52
CA LYS A 17 31.43 35.17 -14.18
C LYS A 17 31.97 33.81 -13.73
N GLN A 18 31.84 33.50 -12.44
CA GLN A 18 32.24 32.19 -11.94
C GLN A 18 31.34 31.08 -12.50
N LEU A 19 30.03 31.30 -12.55
CA LEU A 19 29.09 30.36 -13.14
C LEU A 19 29.35 30.14 -14.63
N THR A 20 29.64 31.20 -15.41
CA THR A 20 29.97 31.04 -16.84
C THR A 20 31.27 30.27 -17.03
N THR A 21 32.30 30.53 -16.21
CA THR A 21 33.57 29.79 -16.26
C THR A 21 33.37 28.30 -15.98
N ILE A 22 32.50 27.95 -15.03
CA ILE A 22 32.17 26.55 -14.71
C ILE A 22 31.39 25.91 -15.85
N LEU A 23 30.40 26.62 -16.41
CA LEU A 23 29.60 26.15 -17.54
C LEU A 23 30.48 25.88 -18.77
N GLU A 24 31.43 26.76 -19.07
CA GLU A 24 32.40 26.57 -20.17
C GLU A 24 33.29 25.34 -19.95
N ARG A 25 33.77 25.10 -18.73
CA ARG A 25 34.55 23.90 -18.38
C ARG A 25 33.74 22.61 -18.55
N LEU A 26 32.45 22.66 -18.21
CA LEU A 26 31.52 21.53 -18.37
C LEU A 26 30.98 21.40 -19.80
N LYS A 27 31.32 22.34 -20.71
CA LYS A 27 30.76 22.46 -22.06
C LYS A 27 29.22 22.52 -22.06
N TRP A 28 28.63 23.13 -21.04
CA TRP A 28 27.19 23.32 -20.91
C TRP A 28 26.81 24.73 -21.30
N SER A 29 25.76 24.89 -22.11
CA SER A 29 25.23 26.22 -22.38
C SER A 29 24.22 26.63 -21.29
N LYS A 30 24.24 27.91 -20.91
CA LYS A 30 23.28 28.48 -19.92
C LYS A 30 21.83 28.21 -20.35
N ASP A 31 21.56 28.26 -21.65
CA ASP A 31 20.23 28.01 -22.22
C ASP A 31 19.84 26.53 -22.19
N GLU A 32 20.78 25.58 -22.29
CA GLU A 32 20.47 24.16 -22.10
C GLU A 32 20.17 23.81 -20.65
N VAL A 33 20.88 24.44 -19.70
CA VAL A 33 20.63 24.26 -18.26
C VAL A 33 19.29 24.89 -17.85
N LEU A 34 18.93 26.03 -18.44
CA LEU A 34 17.66 26.71 -18.18
C LEU A 34 16.47 26.10 -18.93
N LYS A 35 16.71 25.34 -20.00
CA LYS A 35 15.68 24.59 -20.71
C LYS A 35 15.15 23.46 -19.81
N LYS A 36 14.11 23.76 -19.03
CA LYS A 36 13.25 22.79 -18.34
C LYS A 36 12.46 21.92 -19.34
N LYS A 37 13.16 21.15 -20.19
CA LYS A 37 12.52 20.26 -21.17
C LYS A 37 11.76 19.18 -20.41
N GLY A 38 10.46 19.08 -20.66
CA GLY A 38 9.61 17.99 -20.16
C GLY A 38 9.08 18.15 -18.74
N TYR A 39 9.05 19.37 -18.18
CA TYR A 39 8.32 19.61 -16.93
C TYR A 39 6.83 19.80 -17.22
N VAL A 40 5.99 19.10 -16.46
CA VAL A 40 4.54 19.18 -16.47
C VAL A 40 4.04 19.68 -15.12
N VAL A 41 2.85 20.27 -15.12
CA VAL A 41 2.17 20.74 -13.91
C VAL A 41 1.26 19.62 -13.42
N CYS A 42 1.17 19.44 -12.10
CA CYS A 42 0.25 18.46 -11.52
C CYS A 42 -1.22 18.88 -11.71
N PRO A 43 -2.10 17.99 -12.21
CA PRO A 43 -3.54 18.25 -12.28
C PRO A 43 -4.23 18.48 -10.94
N LEU A 44 -3.66 17.98 -9.83
CA LEU A 44 -4.26 18.05 -8.50
C LEU A 44 -3.90 19.33 -7.75
N ASP A 45 -2.74 19.91 -8.06
CA ASP A 45 -2.21 21.14 -7.47
C ASP A 45 -1.40 21.93 -8.52
N PRO A 46 -1.86 23.12 -8.96
CA PRO A 46 -1.14 23.97 -9.90
C PRO A 46 0.26 24.42 -9.43
N GLY A 47 0.55 24.35 -8.12
CA GLY A 47 1.85 24.70 -7.56
C GLY A 47 2.94 23.64 -7.77
N HIS A 48 2.56 22.40 -8.11
CA HIS A 48 3.52 21.31 -8.30
C HIS A 48 4.00 21.22 -9.74
N THR A 49 5.33 21.24 -9.92
CA THR A 49 5.97 21.07 -11.23
C THR A 49 7.00 19.96 -11.18
N MET A 50 6.99 19.09 -12.19
CA MET A 50 7.87 17.94 -12.22
C MET A 50 8.10 17.35 -13.60
N PRO A 51 9.14 16.52 -13.79
CA PRO A 51 9.36 15.84 -15.06
C PRO A 51 8.18 14.94 -15.45
N ALA A 52 7.82 14.93 -16.73
CA ALA A 52 6.74 14.13 -17.30
C ALA A 52 6.85 12.63 -16.97
N ALA A 53 8.07 12.09 -16.94
CA ALA A 53 8.35 10.70 -16.58
C ALA A 53 7.97 10.35 -15.13
N SER A 54 7.87 11.34 -14.25
CA SER A 54 7.52 11.17 -12.83
C SER A 54 6.08 11.57 -12.51
N LEU A 55 5.27 11.90 -13.51
CA LEU A 55 3.90 12.38 -13.30
C LEU A 55 3.04 11.31 -12.63
N ASP A 56 3.05 10.07 -13.12
CA ASP A 56 2.22 9.00 -12.57
C ASP A 56 2.57 8.69 -11.11
N THR A 57 3.86 8.52 -10.81
CA THR A 57 4.31 8.24 -9.43
C THR A 57 4.00 9.38 -8.48
N HIS A 58 3.95 10.60 -8.99
CA HIS A 58 3.49 11.75 -8.23
C HIS A 58 2.00 11.80 -8.04
N LEU A 59 1.19 11.53 -9.06
CA LEU A 59 -0.27 11.51 -8.92
C LEU A 59 -0.68 10.55 -7.80
N ASP A 60 -0.04 9.38 -7.73
CA ASP A 60 -0.26 8.42 -6.65
C ASP A 60 0.11 8.97 -5.27
N LEU A 61 1.20 9.74 -5.13
CA LEU A 61 1.57 10.36 -3.85
C LEU A 61 0.70 11.59 -3.52
N CYS A 62 0.41 12.39 -4.52
CA CYS A 62 -0.29 13.66 -4.41
C CYS A 62 -1.76 13.45 -4.07
N THR A 63 -2.38 12.38 -4.57
CA THR A 63 -3.74 11.96 -4.16
C THR A 63 -3.78 11.66 -2.67
N TRP A 64 -2.84 10.87 -2.15
CA TRP A 64 -2.73 10.55 -0.72
C TRP A 64 -2.53 11.81 0.13
N LEU A 65 -1.59 12.68 -0.27
CA LEU A 65 -1.32 13.93 0.45
C LEU A 65 -2.54 14.87 0.44
N LYS A 66 -3.28 14.94 -0.67
CA LYS A 66 -4.49 15.75 -0.79
C LYS A 66 -5.63 15.28 0.12
N GLU A 67 -5.73 13.97 0.34
CA GLU A 67 -6.66 13.34 1.30
C GLU A 67 -6.12 13.39 2.76
N GLY A 68 -4.99 14.08 2.97
CA GLY A 68 -4.38 14.33 4.27
C GLY A 68 -3.54 13.18 4.82
N TYR A 69 -3.22 12.17 4.01
CA TYR A 69 -2.31 11.10 4.42
C TYR A 69 -0.87 11.57 4.33
N THR A 70 -0.03 11.07 5.22
CA THR A 70 1.41 11.27 5.21
C THR A 70 2.09 10.36 4.20
N ARG A 71 3.30 10.73 3.80
CA ARG A 71 4.13 9.88 2.94
C ARG A 71 4.46 8.52 3.57
N GLN A 72 4.64 8.49 4.89
CA GLN A 72 4.94 7.26 5.63
C GLN A 72 3.76 6.29 5.57
N GLU A 73 2.52 6.79 5.72
CA GLU A 73 1.31 5.96 5.57
C GLU A 73 1.20 5.35 4.17
N LYS A 74 1.53 6.12 3.13
CA LYS A 74 1.53 5.63 1.74
C LYS A 74 2.58 4.55 1.48
N GLU A 75 3.75 4.67 2.09
CA GLU A 75 4.83 3.68 1.97
C GLU A 75 4.57 2.41 2.81
N ALA A 76 3.86 2.55 3.94
CA ALA A 76 3.44 1.42 4.77
C ALA A 76 2.18 0.71 4.24
N ALA A 77 1.36 1.39 3.44
CA ALA A 77 0.15 0.84 2.89
C ALA A 77 0.47 -0.34 1.94
N PRO A 78 -0.20 -1.49 2.11
CA PRO A 78 -0.01 -2.61 1.19
C PRO A 78 -0.49 -2.22 -0.22
N PRO A 79 0.18 -2.73 -1.27
CA PRO A 79 -0.29 -2.53 -2.64
C PRO A 79 -1.69 -3.14 -2.80
N SER A 80 -2.47 -2.57 -3.73
CA SER A 80 -3.80 -3.08 -4.04
C SER A 80 -3.74 -4.56 -4.41
N SER A 81 -4.53 -5.38 -3.72
CA SER A 81 -4.66 -6.80 -4.00
C SER A 81 -5.33 -7.08 -5.35
N HIS A 82 -5.97 -6.08 -5.95
CA HIS A 82 -6.64 -6.20 -7.25
C HIS A 82 -5.69 -6.68 -8.35
N PHE A 83 -4.43 -6.22 -8.35
CA PHE A 83 -3.45 -6.64 -9.33
C PHE A 83 -3.15 -8.14 -9.25
N PHE A 84 -3.00 -8.69 -8.04
CA PHE A 84 -2.68 -10.09 -7.82
C PHE A 84 -3.83 -11.02 -8.21
N TYR A 85 -5.07 -10.60 -7.96
CA TYR A 85 -6.27 -11.41 -8.18
C TYR A 85 -7.01 -11.09 -9.46
N ALA A 86 -6.47 -10.22 -10.34
CA ALA A 86 -7.12 -9.81 -11.58
C ALA A 86 -7.47 -10.99 -12.51
N LYS A 87 -6.71 -12.09 -12.43
CA LYS A 87 -6.89 -13.29 -13.27
C LYS A 87 -7.43 -14.51 -12.51
N SER A 88 -7.59 -14.44 -11.20
CA SER A 88 -8.04 -15.57 -10.41
C SER A 88 -9.57 -15.63 -10.36
N THR A 89 -10.14 -16.79 -10.65
CA THR A 89 -11.59 -17.05 -10.53
C THR A 89 -12.06 -17.30 -9.10
N SER A 90 -11.14 -17.60 -8.18
CA SER A 90 -11.46 -17.95 -6.78
C SER A 90 -11.67 -16.73 -5.87
N VAL A 91 -11.17 -15.55 -6.24
CA VAL A 91 -11.24 -14.34 -5.41
C VAL A 91 -12.05 -13.31 -6.17
N VAL A 92 -13.12 -12.81 -5.54
CA VAL A 92 -13.94 -11.75 -6.12
C VAL A 92 -13.41 -10.38 -5.66
N PRO A 93 -12.89 -9.55 -6.57
CA PRO A 93 -12.59 -8.16 -6.24
C PRO A 93 -13.88 -7.34 -6.15
N VAL A 94 -14.12 -6.69 -5.02
CA VAL A 94 -15.18 -5.69 -4.84
C VAL A 94 -14.53 -4.32 -4.72
N LEU A 95 -14.71 -3.48 -5.73
CA LEU A 95 -14.21 -2.11 -5.73
C LEU A 95 -15.28 -1.18 -5.15
N ILE A 96 -14.89 -0.40 -4.14
CA ILE A 96 -15.76 0.56 -3.48
C ILE A 96 -15.20 1.95 -3.75
N ASP A 97 -15.92 2.72 -4.56
CA ASP A 97 -15.67 4.13 -4.79
C ASP A 97 -16.42 5.00 -3.77
N ARG A 98 -16.16 6.30 -3.80
CA ARG A 98 -16.78 7.26 -2.88
C ARG A 98 -18.32 7.23 -2.99
N GLU A 99 -18.86 7.12 -4.20
CA GLU A 99 -20.30 7.10 -4.40
C GLU A 99 -20.94 5.81 -3.90
N THR A 100 -20.35 4.64 -4.18
CA THR A 100 -20.88 3.37 -3.66
C THR A 100 -20.82 3.33 -2.15
N GLN A 101 -19.73 3.79 -1.52
CA GLN A 101 -19.66 3.86 -0.06
C GLN A 101 -20.79 4.74 0.51
N SER A 102 -21.02 5.92 -0.07
CA SER A 102 -22.13 6.78 0.35
C SER A 102 -23.49 6.10 0.15
N LYS A 103 -23.71 5.42 -0.98
CA LYS A 103 -24.95 4.66 -1.25
C LYS A 103 -25.16 3.52 -0.25
N ILE A 104 -24.12 2.77 0.09
CA ILE A 104 -24.18 1.68 1.09
C ILE A 104 -24.59 2.24 2.45
N ILE A 105 -23.94 3.32 2.89
CA ILE A 105 -24.24 3.95 4.19
C ILE A 105 -25.66 4.51 4.19
N MET A 106 -26.09 5.21 3.14
CA MET A 106 -27.46 5.74 3.03
C MET A 106 -28.51 4.62 3.08
N ASN A 107 -28.26 3.50 2.40
CA ASN A 107 -29.15 2.35 2.43
C ASN A 107 -29.22 1.72 3.83
N ALA A 108 -28.10 1.64 4.55
CA ALA A 108 -28.05 1.12 5.92
C ALA A 108 -28.78 2.04 6.92
N VAL A 109 -28.70 3.35 6.72
CA VAL A 109 -29.50 4.32 7.48
C VAL A 109 -30.99 4.13 7.21
N PHE A 110 -31.39 3.94 5.95
CA PHE A 110 -32.79 3.68 5.60
C PHE A 110 -33.33 2.40 6.22
N LYS A 111 -32.49 1.36 6.35
CA LYS A 111 -32.83 0.10 7.03
C LYS A 111 -32.91 0.22 8.56
N GLY A 112 -32.35 1.28 9.14
CA GLY A 112 -32.28 1.51 10.58
C GLY A 112 -31.06 0.89 11.27
N ASP A 113 -30.12 0.32 10.52
CA ASP A 113 -28.90 -0.31 11.05
C ASP A 113 -27.84 0.73 11.48
N VAL A 114 -27.89 1.92 10.88
CA VAL A 114 -26.97 3.04 11.15
C VAL A 114 -27.78 4.27 11.59
N PRO A 115 -27.35 5.01 12.63
CA PRO A 115 -28.02 6.24 13.04
C PRO A 115 -28.04 7.30 11.93
N ALA A 116 -29.18 7.99 11.75
CA ALA A 116 -29.34 8.99 10.69
C ALA A 116 -28.36 10.17 10.76
N GLU A 117 -27.85 10.49 11.96
CA GLU A 117 -26.85 11.53 12.19
C GLU A 117 -25.54 11.28 11.42
N VAL A 118 -25.27 10.03 11.08
CA VAL A 118 -24.08 9.62 10.36
C VAL A 118 -24.08 10.13 8.92
N CYS A 119 -25.24 10.24 8.27
CA CYS A 119 -25.37 10.82 6.94
C CYS A 119 -25.06 12.34 6.90
N GLN A 120 -25.11 13.02 8.04
CA GLN A 120 -24.85 14.46 8.12
C GLN A 120 -23.35 14.79 8.30
N LYS A 121 -22.53 13.81 8.68
CA LYS A 121 -21.09 14.01 8.83
C LYS A 121 -20.40 13.99 7.46
N VAL A 122 -19.68 15.06 7.15
CA VAL A 122 -18.79 15.10 5.96
C VAL A 122 -17.68 14.08 6.19
N LYS A 123 -17.66 13.04 5.36
CA LYS A 123 -16.60 12.02 5.39
C LYS A 123 -15.48 12.38 4.41
N ASN A 124 -14.25 12.20 4.87
CA ASN A 124 -13.03 12.38 4.08
C ASN A 124 -12.84 11.18 3.15
N GLY A 125 -13.65 11.11 2.09
CA GLY A 125 -13.51 10.09 1.06
C GLY A 125 -13.65 8.64 1.55
N VAL A 126 -13.03 7.73 0.80
CA VAL A 126 -12.94 6.30 1.14
C VAL A 126 -11.64 6.08 1.92
N PRO A 127 -11.68 5.51 3.14
CA PRO A 127 -10.47 5.23 3.90
C PRO A 127 -9.54 4.26 3.15
N LEU A 128 -8.28 4.66 2.95
CA LEU A 128 -7.26 3.89 2.24
C LEU A 128 -6.45 2.99 3.18
N THR A 129 -6.42 3.31 4.47
CA THR A 129 -5.72 2.55 5.51
C THR A 129 -6.69 1.99 6.53
N MET A 130 -6.30 0.88 7.17
CA MET A 130 -7.12 0.27 8.22
C MET A 130 -7.31 1.20 9.42
N GLU A 131 -6.27 1.93 9.82
CA GLU A 131 -6.33 2.88 10.94
C GLU A 131 -7.38 3.97 10.70
N ARG A 132 -7.43 4.53 9.49
CA ARG A 132 -8.46 5.48 9.10
C ARG A 132 -9.84 4.85 8.99
N CYS A 133 -9.94 3.63 8.47
CA CYS A 133 -11.21 2.89 8.46
C CYS A 133 -11.79 2.72 9.87
N PHE A 134 -10.95 2.44 10.87
CA PHE A 134 -11.39 2.33 12.26
C PHE A 134 -11.76 3.67 12.91
N SER A 135 -11.07 4.75 12.51
CA SER A 135 -11.23 6.08 13.10
C SER A 135 -12.35 6.91 12.46
N GLU A 136 -12.49 6.83 11.13
CA GLU A 136 -13.43 7.64 10.34
C GLU A 136 -14.81 6.98 10.18
N LEU A 137 -14.89 5.65 10.20
CA LEU A 137 -16.14 4.92 10.13
C LEU A 137 -16.57 4.43 11.50
N THR A 138 -17.87 4.45 11.75
CA THR A 138 -18.43 3.84 12.96
C THR A 138 -18.55 2.33 12.79
N ALA A 139 -18.69 1.60 13.91
CA ALA A 139 -18.89 0.15 13.88
C ALA A 139 -20.07 -0.32 12.98
N PRO A 140 -21.28 0.27 13.06
CA PRO A 140 -22.39 -0.18 12.23
C PRO A 140 -22.16 0.11 10.73
N GLU A 141 -21.39 1.15 10.39
CA GLU A 141 -21.07 1.44 8.99
C GLU A 141 -20.07 0.44 8.40
N ARG A 142 -19.06 0.07 9.17
CA ARG A 142 -18.13 -1.00 8.76
C ARG A 142 -18.88 -2.31 8.56
N PHE A 143 -19.88 -2.58 9.40
CA PHE A 143 -20.74 -3.76 9.27
C PHE A 143 -21.57 -3.70 7.99
N ALA A 144 -22.22 -2.56 7.70
CA ALA A 144 -22.97 -2.38 6.45
C ALA A 144 -22.10 -2.55 5.19
N ILE A 145 -20.86 -2.04 5.22
CA ILE A 145 -19.90 -2.24 4.13
C ILE A 145 -19.53 -3.72 3.99
N TYR A 146 -19.30 -4.42 5.10
CA TYR A 146 -19.02 -5.85 5.09
C TYR A 146 -20.16 -6.65 4.47
N ASP A 147 -21.40 -6.42 4.91
CA ASP A 147 -22.58 -7.10 4.39
C ASP A 147 -22.72 -6.88 2.88
N TYR A 148 -22.55 -5.63 2.42
CA TYR A 148 -22.56 -5.31 0.99
C TYR A 148 -21.49 -6.09 0.21
N VAL A 149 -20.25 -6.15 0.71
CA VAL A 149 -19.16 -6.89 0.06
C VAL A 149 -19.48 -8.39 0.00
N VAL A 150 -20.01 -8.97 1.07
CA VAL A 150 -20.39 -10.38 1.12
C VAL A 150 -21.52 -10.69 0.15
N GLU A 151 -22.56 -9.87 0.11
CA GLU A 151 -23.67 -10.02 -0.85
C GLU A 151 -23.16 -9.92 -2.29
N ARG A 152 -22.33 -8.91 -2.58
CA ARG A 152 -21.75 -8.71 -3.92
C ARG A 152 -20.84 -9.87 -4.32
N ALA A 153 -20.03 -10.37 -3.39
CA ALA A 153 -19.16 -11.53 -3.60
C ALA A 153 -19.97 -12.81 -3.85
N LYS A 154 -21.02 -13.07 -3.06
CA LYS A 154 -21.91 -14.22 -3.26
C LYS A 154 -22.62 -14.16 -4.62
N ALA A 155 -23.05 -12.98 -5.06
CA ALA A 155 -23.74 -12.81 -6.34
C ALA A 155 -22.82 -13.02 -7.56
N THR A 156 -21.53 -12.75 -7.41
CA THR A 156 -20.54 -12.87 -8.50
C THR A 156 -19.82 -14.21 -8.50
N ASN A 157 -19.66 -14.83 -7.34
CA ASN A 157 -19.02 -16.12 -7.23
C ASN A 157 -20.02 -17.22 -7.60
N LYS A 158 -19.70 -17.99 -8.65
CA LYS A 158 -20.40 -19.26 -8.90
C LYS A 158 -19.92 -20.20 -7.80
N SER A 159 -20.83 -20.69 -6.95
CA SER A 159 -20.49 -21.50 -5.79
C SER A 159 -19.50 -22.62 -6.12
N SER A 160 -18.21 -22.41 -5.88
CA SER A 160 -17.29 -23.52 -5.66
C SER A 160 -17.69 -24.07 -4.29
N ALA A 161 -18.19 -25.29 -4.25
CA ALA A 161 -18.47 -26.00 -2.99
C ALA A 161 -17.15 -26.29 -2.27
N VAL A 162 -16.55 -25.26 -1.67
CA VAL A 162 -15.42 -25.40 -0.77
C VAL A 162 -15.99 -26.03 0.49
N LYS A 163 -15.56 -27.26 0.75
CA LYS A 163 -16.05 -28.02 1.90
C LYS A 163 -15.38 -27.47 3.16
N LEU A 164 -16.08 -27.50 4.30
CA LEU A 164 -15.55 -26.97 5.56
C LEU A 164 -14.27 -27.72 5.98
N GLU A 165 -14.19 -28.99 5.61
CA GLU A 165 -13.03 -29.87 5.83
C GLU A 165 -11.78 -29.40 5.09
N ASP A 166 -11.93 -28.74 3.93
CA ASP A 166 -10.79 -28.21 3.15
C ASP A 166 -10.17 -26.96 3.81
N LEU A 167 -10.93 -26.28 4.67
CA LEU A 167 -10.48 -25.09 5.42
C LEU A 167 -9.90 -25.46 6.80
N GLN A 168 -10.08 -26.71 7.24
CA GLN A 168 -9.54 -27.19 8.51
C GLN A 168 -8.07 -27.56 8.35
N ILE A 169 -7.18 -26.72 8.89
CA ILE A 169 -5.77 -27.06 9.03
C ILE A 169 -5.62 -27.96 10.26
N SER A 170 -5.52 -29.26 10.04
CA SER A 170 -5.19 -30.22 11.11
C SER A 170 -3.74 -29.99 11.57
N PHE A 171 -3.56 -29.29 12.70
CA PHE A 171 -2.25 -29.14 13.35
C PHE A 171 -1.75 -30.43 14.02
N GLU A 172 -2.63 -31.41 14.15
CA GLU A 172 -2.29 -32.74 14.62
C GLU A 172 -1.49 -33.44 13.52
N LYS A 173 -0.18 -33.61 13.73
CA LYS A 173 0.59 -34.62 13.00
C LYS A 173 -0.23 -35.90 13.05
N LYS A 174 -0.72 -36.37 11.91
CA LYS A 174 -1.24 -37.73 11.80
C LYS A 174 -0.17 -38.64 12.40
N ALA A 175 -0.42 -39.16 13.58
CA ALA A 175 0.34 -40.30 14.06
C ALA A 175 0.11 -41.37 13.00
N ASP A 176 1.18 -41.97 12.48
CA ASP A 176 1.05 -43.18 11.68
C ASP A 176 0.10 -44.12 12.45
N GLU A 177 -0.98 -44.55 11.79
CA GLU A 177 -1.98 -45.46 12.36
C GLU A 177 -1.35 -46.79 12.83
N ASP A 178 -0.07 -47.01 12.55
CA ASP A 178 0.71 -48.18 12.92
C ASP A 178 1.37 -48.10 14.32
N LYS A 179 1.14 -47.03 15.09
CA LYS A 179 1.64 -46.91 16.47
C LYS A 179 0.48 -46.86 17.47
N GLN A 180 -0.05 -48.04 17.81
CA GLN A 180 -1.09 -48.25 18.83
C GLN A 180 -0.72 -47.81 20.27
N ARG A 181 0.47 -47.25 20.50
CA ARG A 181 0.89 -46.76 21.81
C ARG A 181 1.46 -45.34 21.70
N PRO A 182 1.01 -44.40 22.55
CA PRO A 182 1.66 -43.10 22.64
C PRO A 182 3.14 -43.30 22.99
N PRO A 183 4.07 -42.57 22.34
CA PRO A 183 5.50 -42.77 22.53
C PRO A 183 5.86 -42.56 24.00
N SER A 184 6.67 -43.48 24.53
CA SER A 184 7.15 -43.40 25.91
C SER A 184 7.95 -42.11 26.13
N GLU A 185 7.97 -41.59 27.36
CA GLU A 185 8.72 -40.37 27.72
C GLU A 185 10.19 -40.45 27.26
N LEU A 186 10.79 -41.64 27.35
CA LEU A 186 12.17 -41.89 26.92
C LEU A 186 12.35 -41.81 25.40
N GLU A 187 11.32 -42.23 24.67
CA GLU A 187 11.25 -42.19 23.20
C GLU A 187 11.02 -40.76 22.70
N LEU A 188 10.21 -39.98 23.41
CA LEU A 188 10.06 -38.54 23.15
C LEU A 188 11.39 -37.79 23.37
N LYS A 189 12.10 -38.09 24.46
CA LYS A 189 13.43 -37.53 24.74
C LYS A 189 14.47 -37.98 23.70
N SER A 190 14.39 -39.19 23.17
CA SER A 190 15.31 -39.65 22.11
C SER A 190 15.04 -38.92 20.79
N GLN A 191 13.78 -38.75 20.40
CA GLN A 191 13.39 -37.99 19.20
C GLN A 191 13.83 -36.53 19.28
N MET A 192 13.67 -35.87 20.45
CA MET A 192 14.17 -34.50 20.63
C MET A 192 15.70 -34.39 20.52
N ARG A 193 16.44 -35.40 21.02
CA ARG A 193 17.91 -35.47 20.84
C ARG A 193 18.27 -35.66 19.37
N ASP A 194 17.55 -36.51 18.65
CA ASP A 194 17.74 -36.76 17.23
C ASP A 194 17.43 -35.54 16.36
N TYR A 195 16.34 -34.83 16.68
CA TYR A 195 15.98 -33.58 16.03
C TYR A 195 17.06 -32.51 16.21
N LYS A 196 17.63 -32.39 17.42
CA LYS A 196 18.77 -31.49 17.68
C LYS A 196 20.02 -31.89 16.90
N ARG A 197 20.31 -33.19 16.73
CA ARG A 197 21.45 -33.67 15.92
C ARG A 197 21.29 -33.34 14.44
N ARG A 198 20.09 -33.52 13.87
CA ARG A 198 19.83 -33.30 12.43
C ARG A 198 19.84 -31.82 12.04
N ARG A 199 19.53 -30.91 12.97
CA ARG A 199 19.46 -29.45 12.75
C ARG A 199 20.80 -28.78 12.39
N GLN A 200 21.92 -29.51 12.44
CA GLN A 200 23.27 -29.00 12.13
C GLN A 200 23.80 -29.44 10.74
N SER A 201 23.07 -30.23 9.96
CA SER A 201 23.62 -30.87 8.73
C SER A 201 23.25 -30.21 7.39
N SER A 202 22.57 -29.06 7.38
CA SER A 202 22.35 -28.29 6.14
C SER A 202 23.36 -27.14 6.01
N ASN A 203 24.66 -27.43 6.05
CA ASN A 203 25.66 -26.52 5.49
C ASN A 203 25.82 -26.87 3.99
N PRO A 204 25.47 -25.96 3.05
CA PRO A 204 25.66 -26.21 1.64
C PRO A 204 27.13 -25.96 1.28
N THR A 205 27.95 -27.01 1.35
CA THR A 205 29.26 -27.03 0.68
C THR A 205 29.28 -28.14 -0.34
N SER A 206 28.59 -27.91 -1.47
CA SER A 206 28.96 -28.55 -2.74
C SER A 206 30.17 -27.80 -3.30
N ARG A 207 31.37 -28.21 -2.87
CA ARG A 207 32.63 -27.81 -3.46
C ARG A 207 32.82 -28.63 -4.74
N SER A 208 32.81 -27.95 -5.86
CA SER A 208 33.16 -28.47 -7.19
C SER A 208 34.52 -29.17 -7.16
N GLN A 209 34.57 -30.39 -7.67
CA GLN A 209 35.62 -30.94 -8.53
C GLN A 209 35.02 -31.98 -9.46
#